data_AF-A0A074RQH5-F1
#
_entry.id   AF-A0A074RQH5-F1
#
_cell.length_a   1.000
_cell.length_b   1.000
_cell.length_c   1.000
_cell.angle_alpha   90.00
_cell.angle_beta   90.00
_cell.angle_gamma   90.00
#
_symmetry.space_group_name_H-M   'P 1'
#
loop_
_entity.id
_entity.type
_entity.pdbx_description
1 polymer ?
#
loop_
_entity_poly.entity_id
_entity_poly.type
_entity_poly.pdbx_seq_one_letter_code
_entity_poly.pdbx_strand_id
1 'polypeptide(L)'
;MFKNRYRTAIGFPRIIIFLSCTRILHSATTHLFTTDMAPSTTPRPSLGDRKPSPLKMSSAAKHEKPLASPSASVLDFEGDGDGASVVHRKSRPSGQDGSRPRVRSGGPPRNSHTAMQSPDVAGLEQLRQTMQATLGMLGTTFDYLGEQTGRVAQLGPAVEASHQIHQLRRQVHAQDRKQEERMQEIKSLLQDVLKDQIAEHLRAHVFEMIREKIEEYVADKVREQLQKQIPDALREQVKDHRRHLAEVKRCLNNSEARRANATLRNHGSAIREPLHPLFMTDGNTSDLWPADLAQLFGYSNDTAKRLLDDYELTYASDDPTERMLNKFMAHIGVGFQMVPPQRRAPLQISSM
;
A
#
# COMPACT_ATOMS: atom_id res chain seq x y z
N MET A 1 16.65 -46.06 -33.17
CA MET A 1 17.89 -45.32 -33.51
C MET A 1 17.56 -43.84 -33.68
N PHE A 2 18.38 -42.93 -33.15
CA PHE A 2 18.20 -41.47 -33.32
C PHE A 2 18.88 -40.96 -34.59
N LYS A 3 18.20 -40.07 -35.34
CA LYS A 3 18.78 -39.05 -36.25
C LYS A 3 17.75 -37.91 -36.35
N ASN A 4 17.90 -36.81 -35.60
CA ASN A 4 18.70 -35.63 -35.98
C ASN A 4 18.46 -35.13 -37.43
N ARG A 5 17.65 -34.07 -37.58
CA ARG A 5 18.05 -32.75 -38.12
C ARG A 5 16.85 -31.81 -38.31
N TYR A 6 16.61 -30.93 -37.35
CA TYR A 6 16.12 -29.57 -37.63
C TYR A 6 16.94 -28.59 -36.79
N ARG A 7 17.55 -27.60 -37.44
CA ARG A 7 18.49 -26.65 -36.86
C ARG A 7 18.30 -25.30 -37.54
N THR A 8 17.24 -24.60 -37.15
CA THR A 8 16.80 -23.35 -37.78
C THR A 8 17.10 -22.18 -36.82
N ALA A 9 17.60 -21.07 -37.36
CA ALA A 9 18.28 -20.04 -36.57
C ALA A 9 17.36 -19.26 -35.61
N ILE A 10 17.83 -19.07 -34.37
CA ILE A 10 17.35 -18.01 -33.47
C ILE A 10 18.42 -16.91 -33.47
N GLY A 11 18.20 -15.87 -34.29
CA GLY A 11 19.06 -14.69 -34.32
C GLY A 11 18.65 -13.68 -33.26
N PHE A 12 19.45 -13.51 -32.21
CA PHE A 12 19.18 -12.52 -31.15
C PHE A 12 19.65 -11.11 -31.54
N PRO A 13 18.76 -10.09 -31.64
CA PRO A 13 19.14 -8.71 -31.91
C PRO A 13 19.61 -7.99 -30.63
N ARG A 14 20.74 -8.41 -30.06
CA ARG A 14 21.21 -7.92 -28.74
C ARG A 14 22.04 -6.63 -28.73
N ILE A 15 22.22 -5.97 -29.88
CA ILE A 15 23.18 -4.85 -30.05
C ILE A 15 22.52 -3.46 -30.00
N ILE A 16 21.23 -3.32 -30.37
CA ILE A 16 20.61 -2.00 -30.62
C ILE A 16 20.34 -1.20 -29.33
N ILE A 17 20.06 -1.86 -28.20
CA ILE A 17 19.64 -1.18 -26.95
C ILE A 17 20.77 -0.32 -26.33
N PHE A 18 22.03 -0.69 -26.51
CA PHE A 18 23.16 0.02 -25.89
C PHE A 18 23.41 1.42 -26.47
N LEU A 19 22.98 1.69 -27.71
CA LEU A 19 23.20 2.99 -28.38
C LEU A 19 22.20 4.08 -27.98
N SER A 20 21.04 3.71 -27.40
CA SER A 20 20.02 4.67 -26.97
C SER A 20 20.37 5.34 -25.65
N CYS A 21 20.83 4.59 -24.64
CA CYS A 21 21.16 5.14 -23.31
C CYS A 21 22.33 6.13 -23.37
N THR A 22 23.32 5.90 -24.22
CA THR A 22 24.49 6.79 -24.37
C THR A 22 24.16 8.18 -24.91
N ARG A 23 23.09 8.33 -25.70
CA ARG A 23 22.64 9.65 -26.18
C ARG A 23 21.88 10.44 -25.11
N ILE A 24 21.10 9.76 -24.26
CA ILE A 24 20.32 10.42 -23.20
C ILE A 24 21.25 11.02 -22.14
N LEU A 25 22.29 10.30 -21.70
CA LEU A 25 23.25 10.86 -20.74
C LEU A 25 24.03 12.06 -21.30
N HIS A 26 24.44 12.04 -22.57
CA HIS A 26 25.19 13.16 -23.16
C HIS A 26 24.38 14.47 -23.26
N SER A 27 23.06 14.38 -23.43
CA SER A 27 22.19 15.56 -23.53
C SER A 27 21.94 16.25 -22.17
N ALA A 28 22.23 15.58 -21.05
CA ALA A 28 22.06 16.15 -19.71
C ALA A 28 23.28 16.98 -19.27
N THR A 29 24.50 16.59 -19.67
CA THR A 29 25.73 17.23 -19.21
C THR A 29 25.98 18.61 -19.81
N THR A 30 25.50 18.87 -21.03
CA THR A 30 25.75 20.14 -21.75
C THR A 30 24.95 21.34 -21.24
N HIS A 31 23.95 21.14 -20.37
CA HIS A 31 23.10 22.24 -19.86
C HIS A 31 23.56 22.87 -18.53
N LEU A 32 24.68 22.41 -17.95
CA LEU A 32 25.17 22.89 -16.64
C LEU A 32 26.49 23.71 -16.70
N PHE A 33 27.00 24.02 -17.89
CA PHE A 33 28.32 24.66 -18.05
C PHE A 33 28.36 25.87 -19.00
N THR A 34 27.26 26.62 -19.11
CA THR A 34 27.22 27.94 -19.77
C THR A 34 26.40 28.95 -18.97
N THR A 35 27.05 29.64 -18.04
CA THR A 35 26.51 30.86 -17.41
C THR A 35 27.65 31.88 -17.34
N ASP A 36 27.46 33.04 -17.96
CA ASP A 36 28.54 33.99 -18.24
C ASP A 36 29.23 34.59 -17.01
N MET A 37 30.54 34.77 -17.14
CA MET A 37 31.35 35.68 -16.32
C MET A 37 31.56 36.99 -17.08
N ALA A 38 30.70 37.98 -16.83
CA ALA A 38 30.83 39.33 -17.40
C ALA A 38 30.63 40.39 -16.29
N PRO A 39 31.63 41.24 -15.99
CA PRO A 39 31.49 42.31 -15.00
C PRO A 39 30.84 43.55 -15.62
N SER A 40 29.85 44.15 -14.95
CA SER A 40 29.30 45.45 -15.34
C SER A 40 28.95 46.32 -14.14
N THR A 41 29.39 47.58 -14.20
CA THR A 41 29.32 48.57 -13.13
C THR A 41 28.07 49.44 -13.21
N THR A 42 27.23 49.42 -12.16
CA THR A 42 26.33 50.53 -11.72
C THR A 42 25.23 51.00 -12.72
N PRO A 43 24.28 51.89 -12.34
CA PRO A 43 23.93 52.43 -11.02
C PRO A 43 22.47 52.14 -10.57
N ARG A 44 22.07 52.82 -9.50
CA ARG A 44 20.83 52.69 -8.70
C ARG A 44 19.64 53.52 -9.24
N PRO A 45 18.43 52.96 -9.33
CA PRO A 45 17.16 53.68 -9.17
C PRO A 45 16.59 53.42 -7.75
N SER A 46 16.37 54.42 -6.89
CA SER A 46 15.23 55.37 -6.84
C SER A 46 13.92 54.75 -6.32
N LEU A 47 13.37 55.33 -5.25
CA LEU A 47 12.13 54.87 -4.57
C LEU A 47 10.89 55.02 -5.48
N GLY A 48 9.90 54.14 -5.29
CA GLY A 48 8.59 54.23 -5.93
C GLY A 48 7.54 53.33 -5.27
N ASP A 49 6.54 53.96 -4.66
CA ASP A 49 5.19 53.49 -4.30
C ASP A 49 4.89 51.98 -4.15
N ARG A 50 4.78 51.52 -2.90
CA ARG A 50 3.99 50.32 -2.54
C ARG A 50 2.59 50.72 -2.07
N LYS A 51 1.57 50.55 -2.93
CA LYS A 51 0.17 50.50 -2.48
C LYS A 51 -0.11 49.16 -1.78
N PRO A 52 -0.91 49.12 -0.69
CA PRO A 52 -1.32 47.87 -0.06
C PRO A 52 -2.46 47.20 -0.84
N SER A 53 -2.38 45.88 -1.03
CA SER A 53 -3.48 45.04 -1.49
C SER A 53 -4.15 44.35 -0.29
N PRO A 54 -5.48 44.09 -0.33
CA PRO A 54 -6.25 43.74 0.86
C PRO A 54 -6.07 42.29 1.34
N LEU A 55 -6.38 42.09 2.62
CA LEU A 55 -6.41 40.81 3.33
C LEU A 55 -7.29 39.77 2.62
N LYS A 56 -6.72 38.60 2.28
CA LYS A 56 -7.52 37.39 2.05
C LYS A 56 -7.77 36.69 3.39
N MET A 57 -9.04 36.50 3.72
CA MET A 57 -9.43 35.76 4.92
C MET A 57 -9.17 34.25 4.72
N SER A 58 -8.41 33.64 5.63
CA SER A 58 -8.26 32.18 5.72
C SER A 58 -9.36 31.61 6.64
N SER A 59 -10.30 30.87 6.06
CA SER A 59 -11.39 30.20 6.78
C SER A 59 -11.45 28.70 6.48
N ALA A 60 -12.25 27.96 7.26
CA ALA A 60 -12.47 26.52 7.16
C ALA A 60 -11.26 25.60 7.46
N ALA A 61 -10.88 25.51 8.74
CA ALA A 61 -10.31 24.28 9.25
C ALA A 61 -11.39 23.18 9.24
N LYS A 62 -11.17 22.10 8.48
CA LYS A 62 -11.99 20.88 8.55
C LYS A 62 -11.29 19.84 9.42
N HIS A 63 -11.97 19.37 10.47
CA HIS A 63 -11.64 18.09 11.08
C HIS A 63 -12.05 16.96 10.14
N GLU A 64 -11.09 16.16 9.69
CA GLU A 64 -11.36 14.79 9.28
C GLU A 64 -10.97 13.83 10.41
N LYS A 65 -11.81 12.81 10.61
CA LYS A 65 -11.57 11.74 11.59
C LYS A 65 -10.91 10.57 10.87
N PRO A 66 -9.88 9.91 11.43
CA PRO A 66 -9.47 8.61 10.94
C PRO A 66 -10.61 7.61 11.17
N LEU A 67 -11.09 6.98 10.09
CA LEU A 67 -11.98 5.83 10.17
C LEU A 67 -11.15 4.58 10.52
N ALA A 68 -11.66 3.78 11.47
CA ALA A 68 -10.97 2.58 11.91
C ALA A 68 -11.05 1.46 10.86
N SER A 69 -9.93 0.76 10.66
CA SER A 69 -9.86 -0.44 9.83
C SER A 69 -10.69 -1.58 10.45
N PRO A 70 -11.52 -2.29 9.67
CA PRO A 70 -12.10 -3.55 10.11
C PRO A 70 -11.04 -4.66 10.04
N SER A 71 -10.76 -5.32 11.17
CA SER A 71 -9.91 -6.52 11.19
C SER A 71 -10.62 -7.66 10.46
N ALA A 72 -10.10 -8.06 9.30
CA ALA A 72 -10.51 -9.29 8.64
C ALA A 72 -9.93 -10.49 9.42
N SER A 73 -10.79 -11.31 10.00
CA SER A 73 -10.39 -12.52 10.71
C SER A 73 -9.83 -13.55 9.74
N VAL A 74 -8.61 -14.04 10.01
CA VAL A 74 -8.05 -15.22 9.36
C VAL A 74 -8.99 -16.41 9.61
N LEU A 75 -9.33 -17.13 8.55
CA LEU A 75 -9.91 -18.46 8.61
C LEU A 75 -8.88 -19.43 8.03
N ASP A 76 -8.17 -20.12 8.91
CA ASP A 76 -7.29 -21.21 8.52
C ASP A 76 -8.11 -22.34 7.91
N PHE A 77 -7.73 -22.78 6.71
CA PHE A 77 -8.35 -23.89 6.01
C PHE A 77 -7.27 -24.92 5.69
N GLU A 78 -6.95 -25.76 6.68
CA GLU A 78 -6.04 -26.90 6.54
C GLU A 78 -6.66 -27.94 5.59
N GLY A 79 -6.31 -27.82 4.31
CA GLY A 79 -6.77 -28.69 3.23
C GLY A 79 -5.87 -29.90 3.02
N ASP A 80 -5.65 -30.73 4.05
CA ASP A 80 -4.91 -32.00 3.92
C ASP A 80 -5.70 -33.00 3.05
N GLY A 81 -5.38 -33.02 1.76
CA GLY A 81 -5.97 -33.90 0.77
C GLY A 81 -5.15 -35.16 0.56
N ASP A 82 -5.26 -36.13 1.48
CA ASP A 82 -4.65 -37.46 1.31
C ASP A 82 -5.71 -38.55 1.03
N GLY A 83 -5.40 -39.44 0.10
CA GLY A 83 -6.41 -40.28 -0.58
C GLY A 83 -6.39 -41.75 -0.16
N ALA A 84 -7.54 -42.28 0.26
CA ALA A 84 -7.72 -43.71 0.51
C ALA A 84 -8.93 -44.30 -0.24
N SER A 85 -8.69 -45.42 -0.91
CA SER A 85 -9.69 -46.26 -1.56
C SER A 85 -10.45 -47.12 -0.53
N VAL A 86 -11.62 -47.67 -0.92
CA VAL A 86 -11.93 -49.13 -0.92
C VAL A 86 -13.42 -49.43 -1.08
N VAL A 87 -13.66 -50.46 -1.88
CA VAL A 87 -14.90 -51.18 -2.21
C VAL A 87 -15.70 -51.69 -0.99
N HIS A 88 -17.03 -51.46 -0.91
CA HIS A 88 -18.02 -52.56 -0.72
C HIS A 88 -19.53 -52.24 -0.80
N ARG A 89 -20.23 -53.02 -1.64
CA ARG A 89 -21.45 -53.83 -1.37
C ARG A 89 -22.67 -53.28 -0.60
N LYS A 90 -23.82 -53.35 -1.30
CA LYS A 90 -25.02 -54.21 -1.00
C LYS A 90 -25.88 -53.89 0.24
N SER A 91 -27.15 -53.52 0.03
CA SER A 91 -28.35 -54.25 0.55
C SER A 91 -29.69 -53.70 0.01
N ARG A 92 -30.80 -54.37 0.35
CA ARG A 92 -32.17 -54.15 -0.17
C ARG A 92 -33.17 -53.93 1.02
N PRO A 93 -34.51 -54.12 0.93
CA PRO A 93 -35.51 -53.05 1.19
C PRO A 93 -36.33 -53.21 2.49
N SER A 94 -37.17 -52.21 2.80
CA SER A 94 -38.33 -52.35 3.69
C SER A 94 -39.37 -51.23 3.49
N GLY A 95 -40.64 -51.48 3.87
CA GLY A 95 -41.76 -50.52 3.83
C GLY A 95 -42.47 -50.43 2.47
N GLN A 96 -43.80 -50.53 2.33
CA GLN A 96 -44.87 -50.60 3.34
C GLN A 96 -45.89 -51.72 3.02
N ASP A 97 -46.64 -52.13 4.03
CA ASP A 97 -47.78 -53.05 3.95
C ASP A 97 -49.06 -52.33 4.45
N GLY A 98 -50.22 -52.86 4.08
CA GLY A 98 -51.50 -52.52 4.72
C GLY A 98 -52.51 -51.76 3.86
N SER A 99 -53.36 -52.49 3.12
CA SER A 99 -54.81 -52.32 3.26
C SER A 99 -55.64 -53.50 2.72
N ARG A 100 -56.72 -53.79 3.46
CA ARG A 100 -57.81 -54.76 3.20
C ARG A 100 -58.92 -54.10 2.32
N PRO A 101 -60.07 -54.75 1.94
CA PRO A 101 -60.65 -56.00 2.44
C PRO A 101 -61.32 -56.99 1.44
N ARG A 102 -61.67 -58.17 2.01
CA ARG A 102 -62.82 -59.09 1.73
C ARG A 102 -63.88 -58.70 0.67
N VAL A 103 -64.52 -59.73 0.07
CA VAL A 103 -65.97 -60.08 0.28
C VAL A 103 -66.34 -61.45 -0.33
N ARG A 104 -67.23 -62.22 0.34
CA ARG A 104 -68.06 -63.40 -0.06
C ARG A 104 -67.41 -64.53 -0.90
N SER A 105 -67.58 -65.84 -0.66
CA SER A 105 -68.47 -66.69 0.19
C SER A 105 -69.98 -66.65 -0.09
N GLY A 106 -70.50 -67.64 -0.83
CA GLY A 106 -71.94 -67.88 -0.98
C GLY A 106 -72.30 -69.08 -1.89
N GLY A 107 -73.10 -70.00 -1.34
CA GLY A 107 -73.95 -71.01 -2.02
C GLY A 107 -75.18 -71.25 -1.10
N PRO A 108 -76.00 -72.31 -1.21
CA PRO A 108 -76.09 -73.40 -2.21
C PRO A 108 -77.38 -73.12 -3.07
N PRO A 109 -78.42 -73.98 -3.35
CA PRO A 109 -78.63 -75.43 -3.19
C PRO A 109 -79.36 -76.16 -4.36
N ARG A 110 -79.73 -77.43 -4.10
CA ARG A 110 -80.93 -78.22 -4.51
C ARG A 110 -81.93 -77.54 -5.48
N ASN A 111 -82.54 -78.25 -6.45
CA ASN A 111 -83.27 -79.52 -6.24
C ASN A 111 -83.48 -80.34 -7.56
N SER A 112 -84.14 -81.49 -7.46
CA SER A 112 -84.48 -82.44 -8.54
C SER A 112 -85.60 -82.01 -9.50
N HIS A 113 -85.67 -82.59 -10.71
CA HIS A 113 -86.85 -83.35 -11.20
C HIS A 113 -86.57 -84.17 -12.48
N THR A 114 -87.41 -85.17 -12.75
CA THR A 114 -87.32 -86.17 -13.84
C THR A 114 -88.34 -85.93 -14.95
N ALA A 115 -87.95 -86.06 -16.22
CA ALA A 115 -88.84 -86.31 -17.36
C ALA A 115 -88.08 -86.98 -18.53
N MET A 116 -88.77 -87.78 -19.33
CA MET A 116 -88.19 -88.44 -20.52
C MET A 116 -88.14 -87.47 -21.72
N GLN A 117 -87.07 -87.50 -22.50
CA GLN A 117 -87.00 -86.89 -23.85
C GLN A 117 -86.27 -87.83 -24.83
N SER A 118 -86.58 -87.68 -26.12
CA SER A 118 -86.21 -88.60 -27.20
C SER A 118 -84.71 -88.53 -27.60
N PRO A 119 -84.13 -89.61 -28.16
CA PRO A 119 -82.70 -89.70 -28.45
C PRO A 119 -82.19 -88.61 -29.40
N ASP A 120 -82.99 -88.16 -30.37
CA ASP A 120 -82.59 -87.12 -31.33
C ASP A 120 -82.51 -85.71 -30.71
N VAL A 121 -83.15 -85.49 -29.56
CA VAL A 121 -83.05 -84.21 -28.81
C VAL A 121 -81.80 -84.19 -27.93
N ALA A 122 -81.34 -85.35 -27.43
CA ALA A 122 -80.17 -85.45 -26.57
C ALA A 122 -78.87 -84.99 -27.29
N GLY A 123 -78.71 -85.30 -28.58
CA GLY A 123 -77.58 -84.82 -29.38
C GLY A 123 -77.59 -83.31 -29.58
N LEU A 124 -78.78 -82.71 -29.78
CA LEU A 124 -78.96 -81.26 -29.87
C LEU A 124 -78.69 -80.57 -28.53
N GLU A 125 -79.12 -81.15 -27.41
CA GLU A 125 -78.86 -80.60 -26.08
C GLU A 125 -77.37 -80.72 -25.68
N GLN A 126 -76.69 -81.81 -26.04
CA GLN A 126 -75.24 -81.93 -25.85
C GLN A 126 -74.46 -80.93 -26.72
N LEU A 127 -74.88 -80.72 -27.98
CA LEU A 127 -74.34 -79.66 -28.83
C LEU A 127 -74.60 -78.27 -28.23
N ARG A 128 -75.82 -78.01 -27.72
CA ARG A 128 -76.18 -76.75 -27.07
C ARG A 128 -75.35 -76.49 -25.82
N GLN A 129 -75.11 -77.49 -24.98
CA GLN A 129 -74.23 -77.40 -23.81
C GLN A 129 -72.78 -77.19 -24.19
N THR A 130 -72.31 -77.81 -25.28
CA THR A 130 -70.95 -77.60 -25.80
C THR A 130 -70.78 -76.19 -26.35
N MET A 131 -71.77 -75.68 -27.10
CA MET A 131 -71.82 -74.28 -27.55
C MET A 131 -71.90 -73.29 -26.37
N GLN A 132 -72.67 -73.61 -25.32
CA GLN A 132 -72.74 -72.78 -24.12
C GLN A 132 -71.42 -72.79 -23.33
N ALA A 133 -70.72 -73.93 -23.26
CA ALA A 133 -69.40 -74.03 -22.65
C ALA A 133 -68.34 -73.25 -23.46
N THR A 134 -68.35 -73.33 -24.79
CA THR A 134 -67.43 -72.55 -25.63
C THR A 134 -67.77 -71.06 -25.65
N LEU A 135 -69.04 -70.68 -25.60
CA LEU A 135 -69.47 -69.28 -25.45
C LEU A 135 -69.13 -68.72 -24.06
N GLY A 136 -69.27 -69.52 -22.99
CA GLY A 136 -68.84 -69.14 -21.64
C GLY A 136 -67.33 -68.99 -21.52
N MET A 137 -66.56 -69.87 -22.18
CA MET A 137 -65.10 -69.79 -22.29
C MET A 137 -64.65 -68.61 -23.14
N LEU A 138 -65.35 -68.31 -24.25
CA LEU A 138 -65.15 -67.07 -25.00
C LEU A 138 -65.43 -65.85 -24.13
N GLY A 139 -66.54 -65.85 -23.39
CA GLY A 139 -66.88 -64.83 -22.40
C GLY A 139 -65.75 -64.58 -21.39
N THR A 140 -65.27 -65.61 -20.70
CA THR A 140 -64.16 -65.45 -19.74
C THR A 140 -62.84 -65.05 -20.39
N THR A 141 -62.57 -65.45 -21.63
CA THR A 141 -61.40 -64.92 -22.37
C THR A 141 -61.57 -63.45 -22.79
N PHE A 142 -62.79 -63.01 -23.12
CA PHE A 142 -63.09 -61.59 -23.39
C PHE A 142 -63.05 -60.76 -22.10
N ASP A 143 -63.55 -61.26 -20.98
CA ASP A 143 -63.43 -60.62 -19.67
C ASP A 143 -61.97 -60.50 -19.24
N TYR A 144 -61.16 -61.54 -19.46
CA TYR A 144 -59.72 -61.51 -19.19
C TYR A 144 -58.97 -60.55 -20.11
N LEU A 145 -59.32 -60.50 -21.41
CA LEU A 145 -58.84 -59.47 -22.34
C LEU A 145 -59.27 -58.06 -21.94
N GLY A 146 -60.50 -57.89 -21.43
CA GLY A 146 -61.04 -56.64 -20.92
C GLY A 146 -60.29 -56.17 -19.67
N GLU A 147 -60.04 -57.07 -18.72
CA GLU A 147 -59.26 -56.76 -17.52
C GLU A 147 -57.79 -56.45 -17.86
N GLN A 148 -57.16 -57.24 -18.75
CA GLN A 148 -55.82 -56.92 -19.23
C GLN A 148 -55.78 -55.58 -19.97
N THR A 149 -56.77 -55.27 -20.81
CA THR A 149 -56.89 -53.98 -21.51
C THR A 149 -57.07 -52.83 -20.51
N GLY A 150 -57.88 -53.03 -19.45
CA GLY A 150 -58.04 -52.06 -18.37
C GLY A 150 -56.74 -51.82 -17.59
N ARG A 151 -55.97 -52.87 -17.29
CA ARG A 151 -54.65 -52.77 -16.67
C ARG A 151 -53.62 -52.08 -17.59
N VAL A 152 -53.66 -52.33 -18.91
CA VAL A 152 -52.82 -51.65 -19.90
C VAL A 152 -53.20 -50.17 -20.04
N ALA A 153 -54.49 -49.83 -20.01
CA ALA A 153 -54.95 -48.44 -19.99
C ALA A 153 -54.48 -47.69 -18.73
N GLN A 154 -54.52 -48.34 -17.56
CA GLN A 154 -53.96 -47.79 -16.31
C GLN A 154 -52.43 -47.62 -16.34
N LEU A 155 -51.71 -48.41 -17.16
CA LEU A 155 -50.27 -48.24 -17.38
C LEU A 155 -49.93 -47.08 -18.33
N GLY A 156 -50.88 -46.59 -19.14
CA GLY A 156 -50.65 -45.49 -20.09
C GLY A 156 -49.97 -44.25 -19.46
N PRO A 157 -50.55 -43.65 -18.40
CA PRO A 157 -49.93 -42.52 -17.69
C PRO A 157 -48.56 -42.84 -17.09
N ALA A 158 -48.31 -44.08 -16.66
CA ALA A 158 -47.02 -44.50 -16.11
C ALA A 158 -45.94 -44.65 -17.19
N VAL A 159 -46.32 -45.13 -18.38
CA VAL A 159 -45.45 -45.19 -19.57
C VAL A 159 -45.13 -43.78 -20.08
N GLU A 160 -46.13 -42.89 -20.11
CA GLU A 160 -45.93 -41.48 -20.49
C GLU A 160 -44.99 -40.77 -19.50
N ALA A 161 -45.24 -40.88 -18.19
CA ALA A 161 -44.35 -40.33 -17.16
C ALA A 161 -42.92 -40.90 -17.26
N SER A 162 -42.76 -42.19 -17.56
CA SER A 162 -41.45 -42.81 -17.82
C SER A 162 -40.76 -42.17 -19.03
N HIS A 163 -41.50 -41.88 -20.11
CA HIS A 163 -40.95 -41.21 -21.28
C HIS A 163 -40.54 -39.75 -20.96
N GLN A 164 -41.38 -39.00 -20.25
CA GLN A 164 -41.08 -37.64 -19.78
C GLN A 164 -39.82 -37.61 -18.89
N ILE A 165 -39.67 -38.58 -17.96
CA ILE A 165 -38.46 -38.73 -17.13
C ILE A 165 -37.21 -39.00 -17.99
N HIS A 166 -37.32 -39.80 -19.06
CA HIS A 166 -36.20 -40.03 -19.98
C HIS A 166 -35.85 -38.80 -20.83
N GLN A 167 -36.83 -37.99 -21.23
CA GLN A 167 -36.58 -36.70 -21.88
C GLN A 167 -35.87 -35.73 -20.92
N LEU A 168 -36.37 -35.58 -19.68
CA LEU A 168 -35.76 -34.73 -18.66
C LEU A 168 -34.33 -35.15 -18.32
N ARG A 169 -34.06 -36.46 -18.15
CA ARG A 169 -32.68 -36.95 -17.94
C ARG A 169 -31.74 -36.62 -19.09
N ARG A 170 -32.19 -36.74 -20.35
CA ARG A 170 -31.41 -36.33 -21.52
C ARG A 170 -31.15 -34.82 -21.55
N GLN A 171 -32.14 -34.02 -21.17
CA GLN A 171 -32.03 -32.56 -21.09
C GLN A 171 -31.06 -32.12 -19.99
N VAL A 172 -31.13 -32.74 -18.80
CA VAL A 172 -30.19 -32.51 -17.69
C VAL A 172 -28.77 -32.86 -18.12
N HIS A 173 -28.50 -34.05 -18.65
CA HIS A 173 -27.15 -34.41 -19.12
C HIS A 173 -26.62 -33.52 -20.27
N ALA A 174 -27.52 -32.99 -21.11
CA ALA A 174 -27.16 -32.00 -22.13
C ALA A 174 -26.92 -30.59 -21.56
N GLN A 175 -27.39 -30.29 -20.35
CA GLN A 175 -27.07 -29.08 -19.59
C GLN A 175 -25.79 -29.28 -18.76
N ASP A 176 -25.65 -30.40 -18.03
CA ASP A 176 -24.45 -30.78 -17.25
C ASP A 176 -23.19 -30.64 -18.11
N ARG A 177 -23.22 -31.23 -19.32
CA ARG A 177 -22.12 -31.16 -20.28
C ARG A 177 -21.78 -29.73 -20.69
N LYS A 178 -22.78 -28.90 -20.98
CA LYS A 178 -22.59 -27.48 -21.32
C LYS A 178 -22.12 -26.63 -20.14
N GLN A 179 -22.42 -27.05 -18.91
CA GLN A 179 -21.89 -26.43 -17.71
C GLN A 179 -20.42 -26.79 -17.50
N GLU A 180 -20.00 -28.04 -17.69
CA GLU A 180 -18.58 -28.42 -17.60
C GLU A 180 -17.75 -27.78 -18.72
N GLU A 181 -18.27 -27.74 -19.96
CA GLU A 181 -17.63 -27.05 -21.10
C GLU A 181 -17.35 -25.57 -20.74
N ARG A 182 -18.35 -24.84 -20.21
CA ARG A 182 -18.18 -23.47 -19.70
C ARG A 182 -17.28 -23.36 -18.47
N MET A 183 -17.34 -24.33 -17.56
CA MET A 183 -16.50 -24.35 -16.36
C MET A 183 -15.03 -24.49 -16.76
N GLN A 184 -14.74 -25.26 -17.82
CA GLN A 184 -13.40 -25.41 -18.36
C GLN A 184 -12.90 -24.14 -19.07
N GLU A 185 -13.76 -23.44 -19.82
CA GLU A 185 -13.46 -22.11 -20.38
C GLU A 185 -13.12 -21.09 -19.26
N ILE A 186 -13.92 -21.05 -18.19
CA ILE A 186 -13.69 -20.18 -17.03
C ILE A 186 -12.39 -20.57 -16.30
N LYS A 187 -12.12 -21.87 -16.11
CA LYS A 187 -10.86 -22.37 -15.53
C LYS A 187 -9.65 -21.89 -16.33
N SER A 188 -9.67 -21.99 -17.67
CA SER A 188 -8.55 -21.51 -18.49
C SER A 188 -8.38 -19.99 -18.46
N LEU A 189 -9.47 -19.23 -18.60
CA LEU A 189 -9.43 -17.76 -18.56
C LEU A 189 -8.90 -17.24 -17.21
N LEU A 190 -9.37 -17.84 -16.10
CA LEU A 190 -8.90 -17.48 -14.77
C LEU A 190 -7.44 -17.89 -14.56
N GLN A 191 -7.01 -19.05 -15.07
CA GLN A 191 -5.61 -19.46 -14.98
C GLN A 191 -4.68 -18.52 -15.75
N ASP A 192 -5.08 -18.03 -16.92
CA ASP A 192 -4.25 -17.14 -17.74
C ASP A 192 -4.20 -15.72 -17.17
N VAL A 193 -5.34 -15.15 -16.75
CA VAL A 193 -5.38 -13.85 -16.03
C VAL A 193 -4.53 -13.90 -14.75
N LEU A 194 -4.58 -15.01 -14.00
CA LEU A 194 -3.80 -15.18 -12.77
C LEU A 194 -2.30 -15.35 -13.04
N LYS A 195 -1.90 -16.02 -14.14
CA LYS A 195 -0.49 -16.07 -14.59
C LYS A 195 0.02 -14.67 -14.92
N ASP A 196 -0.73 -13.90 -15.70
CA ASP A 196 -0.31 -12.57 -16.15
C ASP A 196 -0.22 -11.58 -14.99
N GLN A 197 -1.21 -11.56 -14.09
CA GLN A 197 -1.18 -10.73 -12.88
C GLN A 197 -0.01 -11.08 -11.95
N ILE A 198 0.26 -12.38 -11.72
CA ILE A 198 1.40 -12.82 -10.92
C ILE A 198 2.72 -12.45 -11.61
N ALA A 199 2.83 -12.62 -12.93
CA ALA A 199 4.02 -12.26 -13.69
C ALA A 199 4.28 -10.75 -13.66
N GLU A 200 3.25 -9.90 -13.75
CA GLU A 200 3.36 -8.45 -13.66
C GLU A 200 3.75 -7.99 -12.25
N HIS A 201 3.04 -8.44 -11.21
CA HIS A 201 3.33 -8.08 -9.83
C HIS A 201 4.72 -8.56 -9.36
N LEU A 202 5.10 -9.82 -9.64
CA LEU A 202 6.43 -10.31 -9.30
C LEU A 202 7.53 -9.55 -10.06
N ARG A 203 7.30 -9.21 -11.33
CA ARG A 203 8.27 -8.46 -12.13
C ARG A 203 8.46 -7.03 -11.61
N ALA A 204 7.38 -6.35 -11.22
CA ALA A 204 7.45 -5.04 -10.59
C ALA A 204 8.21 -5.09 -9.25
N HIS A 205 7.85 -6.04 -8.38
CA HIS A 205 8.49 -6.22 -7.07
C HIS A 205 9.98 -6.55 -7.20
N VAL A 206 10.35 -7.46 -8.10
CA VAL A 206 11.75 -7.82 -8.37
C VAL A 206 12.53 -6.66 -8.97
N PHE A 207 11.91 -5.81 -9.81
CA PHE A 207 12.59 -4.61 -10.32
C PHE A 207 12.90 -3.60 -9.23
N GLU A 208 11.97 -3.29 -8.32
CA GLU A 208 12.24 -2.35 -7.23
C GLU A 208 13.25 -2.92 -6.20
N MET A 209 13.19 -4.23 -5.87
CA MET A 209 14.23 -4.88 -5.06
C MET A 209 15.63 -4.80 -5.70
N ILE A 210 15.73 -5.06 -7.01
CA ILE A 210 16.99 -4.96 -7.75
C ILE A 210 17.47 -3.51 -7.79
N ARG A 211 16.55 -2.56 -7.97
CA ARG A 211 16.85 -1.13 -7.99
C ARG A 211 17.40 -0.65 -6.65
N GLU A 212 16.73 -0.93 -5.54
CA GLU A 212 17.17 -0.58 -4.19
C GLU A 212 18.59 -1.11 -3.92
N LYS A 213 18.83 -2.40 -4.24
CA LYS A 213 20.15 -3.02 -4.06
C LYS A 213 21.22 -2.46 -5.01
N ILE A 214 20.86 -1.99 -6.21
CA ILE A 214 21.79 -1.28 -7.11
C ILE A 214 22.07 0.13 -6.58
N GLU A 215 21.07 0.88 -6.13
CA GLU A 215 21.25 2.23 -5.59
C GLU A 215 22.13 2.22 -4.33
N GLU A 216 21.93 1.26 -3.41
CA GLU A 216 22.80 0.98 -2.26
C GLU A 216 24.25 0.62 -2.68
N TYR A 217 24.41 -0.39 -3.54
CA TYR A 217 25.73 -0.87 -3.98
C TYR A 217 26.52 0.20 -4.76
N VAL A 218 25.84 0.99 -5.60
CA VAL A 218 26.45 2.09 -6.34
C VAL A 218 26.83 3.23 -5.40
N ALA A 219 25.98 3.60 -4.43
CA ALA A 219 26.31 4.62 -3.45
C ALA A 219 27.58 4.27 -2.67
N ASP A 220 27.73 3.02 -2.22
CA ASP A 220 28.91 2.59 -1.47
C ASP A 220 30.15 2.39 -2.35
N LYS A 221 30.01 1.90 -3.59
CA LYS A 221 31.15 1.83 -4.52
C LYS A 221 31.64 3.20 -4.97
N VAL A 222 30.73 4.17 -5.16
CA VAL A 222 31.08 5.57 -5.39
C VAL A 222 31.75 6.16 -4.14
N ARG A 223 31.24 5.87 -2.93
CA ARG A 223 31.86 6.30 -1.65
C ARG A 223 33.28 5.75 -1.51
N GLU A 224 33.52 4.46 -1.78
CA GLU A 224 34.84 3.84 -1.77
C GLU A 224 35.79 4.44 -2.83
N GLN A 225 35.31 4.70 -4.04
CA GLN A 225 36.15 5.25 -5.11
C GLN A 225 36.49 6.72 -4.85
N LEU A 226 35.54 7.53 -4.38
CA LEU A 226 35.80 8.89 -3.88
C LEU A 226 36.69 8.90 -2.62
N GLN A 227 36.75 7.79 -1.87
CA GLN A 227 37.72 7.62 -0.78
C GLN A 227 39.13 7.28 -1.26
N LYS A 228 39.29 6.66 -2.43
CA LYS A 228 40.59 6.28 -3.00
C LYS A 228 41.14 7.32 -4.00
N GLN A 229 40.27 8.09 -4.65
CA GLN A 229 40.64 9.07 -5.69
C GLN A 229 40.86 10.49 -5.18
N ILE A 230 40.28 10.87 -4.03
CA ILE A 230 40.50 12.19 -3.43
C ILE A 230 41.64 12.07 -2.40
N PRO A 231 42.83 12.65 -2.64
CA PRO A 231 43.94 12.59 -1.69
C PRO A 231 43.58 13.26 -0.37
N ASP A 232 44.02 12.69 0.76
CA ASP A 232 43.66 13.21 2.08
C ASP A 232 44.18 14.64 2.34
N ALA A 233 45.28 15.05 1.70
CA ALA A 233 45.75 16.44 1.70
C ALA A 233 44.68 17.44 1.18
N LEU A 234 43.91 17.10 0.13
CA LEU A 234 42.81 17.95 -0.35
C LEU A 234 41.62 17.94 0.62
N ARG A 235 41.45 16.87 1.39
CA ARG A 235 40.37 16.73 2.37
C ARG A 235 40.64 17.52 3.63
N GLU A 236 41.91 17.58 4.05
CA GLU A 236 42.39 18.48 5.10
C GLU A 236 42.29 19.93 4.64
N GLN A 237 42.77 20.26 3.43
CA GLN A 237 42.60 21.60 2.85
C GLN A 237 41.12 22.04 2.78
N VAL A 238 40.18 21.15 2.42
CA VAL A 238 38.74 21.45 2.43
C VAL A 238 38.17 21.58 3.86
N LYS A 239 38.67 20.82 4.85
CA LYS A 239 38.31 21.05 6.26
C LYS A 239 38.80 22.41 6.75
N ASP A 240 40.03 22.80 6.40
CA ASP A 240 40.62 24.06 6.85
C ASP A 240 40.01 25.26 6.15
N HIS A 241 39.72 25.19 4.84
CA HIS A 241 38.90 26.21 4.18
C HIS A 241 37.49 26.31 4.78
N ARG A 242 36.88 25.21 5.25
CA ARG A 242 35.60 25.25 5.97
C ARG A 242 35.73 25.90 7.36
N ARG A 243 36.83 25.66 8.08
CA ARG A 243 37.16 26.33 9.36
C ARG A 243 37.32 27.84 9.14
N HIS A 244 38.18 28.26 8.21
CA HIS A 244 38.36 29.66 7.85
C HIS A 244 37.06 30.33 7.37
N LEU A 245 36.21 29.64 6.59
CA LEU A 245 34.91 30.20 6.19
C LEU A 245 33.91 30.33 7.34
N ALA A 246 33.95 29.46 8.34
CA ALA A 246 33.16 29.61 9.56
C ALA A 246 33.65 30.78 10.42
N GLU A 247 34.97 30.90 10.58
CA GLU A 247 35.64 32.00 11.28
C GLU A 247 35.35 33.36 10.60
N VAL A 248 35.53 33.48 9.28
CA VAL A 248 35.24 34.72 8.54
C VAL A 248 33.76 35.10 8.65
N LYS A 249 32.83 34.14 8.58
CA LYS A 249 31.39 34.41 8.81
C LYS A 249 31.12 34.89 10.23
N ARG A 250 31.78 34.31 11.24
CA ARG A 250 31.68 34.72 12.65
C ARG A 250 32.21 36.14 12.85
N CYS A 251 33.39 36.43 12.31
CA CYS A 251 34.02 37.76 12.37
C CYS A 251 33.20 38.82 11.63
N LEU A 252 32.56 38.47 10.50
CA LEU A 252 31.60 39.34 9.81
C LEU A 252 30.38 39.61 10.68
N ASN A 253 29.70 38.58 11.17
CA ASN A 253 28.52 38.74 12.04
C ASN A 253 28.84 39.58 13.29
N ASN A 254 29.97 39.30 13.96
CA ASN A 254 30.40 40.05 15.13
C ASN A 254 30.71 41.52 14.78
N SER A 255 31.19 41.80 13.57
CA SER A 255 31.41 43.17 13.08
C SER A 255 30.12 43.90 12.74
N GLU A 256 29.10 43.19 12.25
CA GLU A 256 27.77 43.75 11.98
C GLU A 256 26.97 43.96 13.28
N ALA A 257 27.02 43.01 14.22
CA ALA A 257 26.47 43.13 15.57
C ALA A 257 27.10 44.33 16.31
N ARG A 258 28.44 44.44 16.29
CA ARG A 258 29.15 45.63 16.81
C ARG A 258 28.71 46.93 16.14
N ARG A 259 28.43 46.93 14.83
CA ARG A 259 27.96 48.11 14.10
C ARG A 259 26.54 48.51 14.51
N ALA A 260 25.64 47.56 14.71
CA ALA A 260 24.27 47.81 15.19
C ALA A 260 24.30 48.31 16.65
N ASN A 261 24.99 47.60 17.54
CA ASN A 261 25.20 48.01 18.93
C ASN A 261 25.87 49.40 19.05
N ALA A 262 26.76 49.75 18.12
CA ALA A 262 27.38 51.08 18.05
C ALA A 262 26.42 52.23 17.67
N THR A 263 25.20 51.94 17.19
CA THR A 263 24.16 52.95 16.94
C THR A 263 23.26 53.26 18.16
N LEU A 264 23.33 52.45 19.23
CA LEU A 264 22.56 52.61 20.49
C LEU A 264 23.05 53.78 21.37
N ARG A 265 23.40 54.92 20.78
CA ARG A 265 24.10 56.02 21.46
C ARG A 265 23.14 57.00 22.13
N ASN A 266 23.26 57.13 23.45
CA ASN A 266 22.85 58.26 24.30
C ASN A 266 21.38 58.73 24.28
N HIS A 267 20.53 58.24 23.37
CA HIS A 267 19.09 58.46 23.44
C HIS A 267 18.50 57.57 24.54
N GLY A 268 17.76 58.14 25.49
CA GLY A 268 17.26 57.41 26.67
C GLY A 268 16.35 56.21 26.37
N SER A 269 15.82 56.11 25.15
CA SER A 269 15.09 54.95 24.64
C SER A 269 15.98 53.74 24.34
N ALA A 270 17.24 53.95 23.91
CA ALA A 270 18.14 52.90 23.44
C ALA A 270 18.59 51.93 24.55
N ILE A 271 18.36 52.28 25.83
CA ILE A 271 18.65 51.42 26.99
C ILE A 271 17.82 50.12 26.97
N ARG A 272 16.64 50.14 26.32
CA ARG A 272 15.72 49.00 26.15
C ARG A 272 15.68 48.43 24.73
N GLU A 273 16.59 48.86 23.86
CA GLU A 273 16.70 48.34 22.50
C GLU A 273 17.55 47.05 22.54
N PRO A 274 17.15 45.97 21.85
CA PRO A 274 17.77 44.67 22.03
C PRO A 274 19.21 44.64 21.50
N LEU A 275 20.13 44.10 22.29
CA LEU A 275 21.54 43.97 21.94
C LEU A 275 21.77 42.83 20.94
N HIS A 276 22.38 43.15 19.80
CA HIS A 276 22.74 42.15 18.80
C HIS A 276 23.87 41.24 19.33
N PRO A 277 23.66 39.91 19.38
CA PRO A 277 24.60 38.99 20.00
C PRO A 277 25.88 38.80 19.18
N LEU A 278 27.00 38.68 19.91
CA LEU A 278 28.28 38.26 19.35
C LEU A 278 28.46 36.75 19.56
N PHE A 279 29.09 36.07 18.59
CA PHE A 279 29.45 34.67 18.68
C PHE A 279 30.87 34.51 19.25
N MET A 280 31.04 33.57 20.18
CA MET A 280 32.29 33.21 20.86
C MET A 280 33.22 32.38 19.95
N THR A 281 34.39 32.00 20.44
CA THR A 281 35.41 31.17 19.73
C THR A 281 34.90 29.78 19.32
N ASP A 282 33.85 29.26 19.96
CA ASP A 282 33.11 28.06 19.53
C ASP A 282 32.05 28.33 18.45
N GLY A 283 31.56 29.57 18.33
CA GLY A 283 30.50 29.97 17.39
C GLY A 283 29.10 29.99 18.00
N ASN A 284 28.94 29.58 19.25
CA ASN A 284 27.74 29.82 20.06
C ASN A 284 27.76 31.24 20.64
N THR A 285 26.63 31.70 21.17
CA THR A 285 26.52 32.88 22.05
C THR A 285 26.68 32.45 23.50
N SER A 286 27.20 33.31 24.38
CA SER A 286 27.19 33.06 25.84
C SER A 286 25.74 32.95 26.36
N ASP A 287 25.50 32.00 27.26
CA ASP A 287 24.22 31.87 27.99
C ASP A 287 23.95 33.07 28.91
N LEU A 288 24.98 33.87 29.23
CA LEU A 288 24.91 35.11 29.99
C LEU A 288 24.79 36.35 29.08
N TRP A 289 24.38 36.20 27.82
CA TRP A 289 24.19 37.35 26.93
C TRP A 289 22.99 38.22 27.37
N PRO A 290 23.18 39.54 27.55
CA PRO A 290 22.10 40.45 27.94
C PRO A 290 21.15 40.74 26.77
N ALA A 291 19.84 40.68 27.02
CA ALA A 291 18.84 41.05 26.03
C ALA A 291 18.88 42.55 25.70
N ASP A 292 19.08 43.41 26.69
CA ASP A 292 19.21 44.87 26.54
C ASP A 292 20.29 45.47 27.47
N LEU A 293 20.55 46.77 27.34
CA LEU A 293 21.52 47.47 28.19
C LEU A 293 21.06 47.56 29.65
N ALA A 294 19.74 47.60 29.91
CA ALA A 294 19.21 47.58 31.27
C ALA A 294 19.59 46.29 32.02
N GLN A 295 19.49 45.12 31.37
CA GLN A 295 19.90 43.85 31.92
C GLN A 295 21.42 43.81 32.15
N LEU A 296 22.23 44.31 31.21
CA LEU A 296 23.69 44.38 31.35
C LEU A 296 24.12 45.23 32.56
N PHE A 297 23.46 46.36 32.82
CA PHE A 297 23.72 47.18 34.02
C PHE A 297 23.19 46.56 35.31
N GLY A 298 22.30 45.56 35.24
CA GLY A 298 21.79 44.79 36.37
C GLY A 298 22.67 43.59 36.78
N TYR A 299 23.76 43.33 36.07
CA TYR A 299 24.64 42.17 36.36
C TYR A 299 25.49 42.35 37.62
N SER A 300 25.65 41.26 38.37
CA SER A 300 26.54 41.21 39.53
C SER A 300 28.01 41.20 39.10
N ASN A 301 28.93 41.40 40.04
CA ASN A 301 30.36 41.28 39.76
C ASN A 301 30.72 39.89 39.22
N ASP A 302 30.10 38.83 39.74
CA ASP A 302 30.38 37.44 39.35
C ASP A 302 29.81 37.09 37.97
N THR A 303 28.59 37.56 37.62
CA THR A 303 28.04 37.32 36.29
C THR A 303 28.76 38.15 35.23
N ALA A 304 29.19 39.37 35.57
CA ALA A 304 30.03 40.19 34.70
C ALA A 304 31.42 39.56 34.50
N LYS A 305 32.04 38.97 35.54
CA LYS A 305 33.33 38.24 35.40
C LYS A 305 33.23 37.08 34.42
N ARG A 306 32.25 36.19 34.62
CA ARG A 306 31.98 35.07 33.70
C ARG A 306 31.73 35.53 32.27
N LEU A 307 30.96 36.61 32.08
CA LEU A 307 30.72 37.19 30.77
C LEU A 307 31.99 37.80 30.13
N LEU A 308 32.97 38.25 30.91
CA LEU A 308 34.28 38.63 30.37
C LEU A 308 35.14 37.40 30.05
N ASP A 309 35.08 36.35 30.87
CA ASP A 309 35.78 35.07 30.65
C ASP A 309 35.29 34.40 29.34
N ASP A 310 33.97 34.32 29.13
CA ASP A 310 33.29 33.75 27.94
C ASP A 310 33.73 34.41 26.60
N TYR A 311 34.19 35.66 26.65
CA TYR A 311 34.68 36.42 25.48
C TYR A 311 36.20 36.69 25.55
N GLU A 312 36.92 35.97 26.41
CA GLU A 312 38.39 36.00 26.55
C GLU A 312 38.95 37.42 26.88
N LEU A 313 38.19 38.23 27.62
CA LEU A 313 38.49 39.65 27.89
C LEU A 313 39.30 39.87 29.16
N THR A 314 40.40 40.61 29.07
CA THR A 314 41.32 40.81 30.19
C THR A 314 40.80 41.80 31.25
N TYR A 315 40.56 41.29 32.46
CA TYR A 315 40.25 42.09 33.66
C TYR A 315 41.22 41.81 34.81
N ALA A 316 41.35 42.76 35.73
CA ALA A 316 41.97 42.52 37.02
C ALA A 316 40.89 42.00 37.99
N SER A 317 41.22 41.04 38.87
CA SER A 317 40.27 40.48 39.85
C SER A 317 39.56 41.54 40.69
N ASP A 318 40.24 42.67 40.90
CA ASP A 318 39.81 43.82 41.71
C ASP A 318 39.24 44.98 40.87
N ASP A 319 39.04 44.82 39.54
CA ASP A 319 38.31 45.82 38.75
C ASP A 319 36.85 45.91 39.26
N PRO A 320 36.36 47.09 39.68
CA PRO A 320 34.96 47.27 40.05
C PRO A 320 34.05 46.98 38.84
N THR A 321 32.84 46.49 39.11
CA THR A 321 31.91 45.96 38.07
C THR A 321 31.74 46.92 36.89
N GLU A 322 31.61 48.21 37.16
CA GLU A 322 31.46 49.26 36.14
C GLU A 322 32.64 49.29 35.15
N ARG A 323 33.88 49.03 35.58
CA ARG A 323 35.05 48.95 34.67
C ARG A 323 35.01 47.70 33.81
N MET A 324 34.56 46.57 34.35
CA MET A 324 34.37 45.33 33.59
C MET A 324 33.26 45.50 32.54
N LEU A 325 32.13 46.09 32.93
CA LEU A 325 31.03 46.45 32.02
C LEU A 325 31.48 47.45 30.95
N ASN A 326 32.29 48.46 31.28
CA ASN A 326 32.86 49.38 30.28
C ASN A 326 33.80 48.66 29.28
N LYS A 327 34.59 47.66 29.72
CA LYS A 327 35.40 46.81 28.82
C LYS A 327 34.51 45.98 27.89
N PHE A 328 33.45 45.36 28.43
CA PHE A 328 32.50 44.58 27.64
C PHE A 328 31.74 45.45 26.63
N MET A 329 31.19 46.60 27.05
CA MET A 329 30.52 47.57 26.16
C MET A 329 31.42 48.00 25.00
N ALA A 330 32.70 48.30 25.27
CA ALA A 330 33.68 48.60 24.23
C ALA A 330 33.91 47.41 23.28
N HIS A 331 33.96 46.18 23.78
CA HIS A 331 34.07 44.98 22.94
C HIS A 331 32.83 44.74 22.05
N ILE A 332 31.63 44.97 22.58
CA ILE A 332 30.37 44.80 21.82
C ILE A 332 30.03 46.03 20.94
N GLY A 333 30.90 47.06 20.92
CA GLY A 333 30.80 48.24 20.07
C GLY A 333 29.96 49.40 20.62
N VAL A 334 29.36 49.24 21.80
CA VAL A 334 28.51 50.25 22.44
C VAL A 334 29.36 51.42 22.91
N GLY A 335 29.10 52.61 22.36
CA GLY A 335 29.82 53.85 22.67
C GLY A 335 29.44 54.53 23.99
N PHE A 336 28.82 53.80 24.91
CA PHE A 336 28.41 54.29 26.24
C PHE A 336 29.45 53.89 27.29
N GLN A 337 29.57 54.71 28.35
CA GLN A 337 30.55 54.49 29.40
C GLN A 337 30.01 54.96 30.75
N MET A 338 29.87 54.04 31.72
CA MET A 338 29.33 54.31 33.06
C MET A 338 30.27 55.19 33.90
N VAL A 339 31.57 54.90 33.83
CA VAL A 339 32.62 55.60 34.57
C VAL A 339 33.55 56.21 33.54
N PRO A 340 33.54 57.55 33.36
CA PRO A 340 34.45 58.23 32.45
C PRO A 340 35.89 57.77 32.67
N PRO A 341 36.69 57.59 31.60
CA PRO A 341 38.02 57.05 31.76
C PRO A 341 38.80 58.06 32.58
N GLN A 342 39.36 57.63 33.72
CA GLN A 342 40.19 58.50 34.55
C GLN A 342 41.25 59.11 33.64
N ARG A 343 41.14 60.42 33.40
CA ARG A 343 42.08 61.14 32.54
C ARG A 343 43.44 60.96 33.18
N ARG A 344 44.27 60.09 32.59
CA ARG A 344 45.69 60.01 32.95
C ARG A 344 46.19 61.45 32.92
N ALA A 345 46.71 61.93 34.05
CA ALA A 345 47.28 63.28 34.10
C ALA A 345 48.23 63.39 32.91
N PRO A 346 48.14 64.47 32.09
CA PRO A 346 48.98 64.59 30.91
C PRO A 346 50.41 64.40 31.37
N LEU A 347 51.08 63.38 30.83
CA LEU A 347 52.46 63.08 31.19
C LEU A 347 53.23 64.38 31.03
N GLN A 348 53.79 64.89 32.13
CA GLN A 348 54.59 66.10 32.04
C GLN A 348 55.84 65.71 31.26
N ILE A 349 55.82 66.08 29.98
CA ILE A 349 56.98 66.08 29.10
C ILE A 349 57.86 67.18 29.66
N SER A 350 58.64 66.85 30.68
CA SER A 350 59.67 67.72 31.24
C SER A 350 60.61 68.09 30.10
N SER A 351 60.53 69.34 29.65
CA SER A 351 61.39 69.86 28.61
C SER A 351 62.84 69.84 29.09
N MET A 352 63.66 69.05 28.40
CA MET A 352 65.13 69.13 28.44
C MET A 352 65.61 69.68 27.10
#